data_AF-A0A8A7KCG8-F1
#
_entry.id   AF-A0A8A7KCG8-F1
#
_cell.length_a   1.000
_cell.length_b   1.000
_cell.length_c   1.000
_cell.angle_alpha   90.00
_cell.angle_beta   90.00
_cell.angle_gamma   90.00
#
_symmetry.space_group_name_H-M   'P 1'
#
loop_
_entity.id
_entity.type
_entity.pdbx_description
1 polymer ?
#
loop_
_entity_poly.entity_id
_entity_poly.type
_entity_poly.pdbx_seq_one_letter_code
_entity_poly.pdbx_strand_id
1 'polypeptide(L)' 'MNNKREIWIERIQDYKASSLTAAKWCEENGLNINSLRYYIHKFERTGI' A
#
# COMPACT_ATOMS: atom_id res chain seq x y z
N MET A 1 -11.86 10.63 11.55
CA MET A 1 -12.12 9.68 10.44
C MET A 1 -11.01 9.87 9.43
N ASN A 2 -10.02 8.97 9.38
CA ASN A 2 -8.97 9.07 8.36
C ASN A 2 -9.57 8.71 7.00
N ASN A 3 -9.27 9.52 5.98
CA ASN A 3 -9.75 9.27 4.64
C ASN A 3 -9.13 7.96 4.14
N LYS A 4 -9.90 7.13 3.43
CA LYS A 4 -9.40 5.90 2.80
C LYS A 4 -8.13 6.16 1.99
N ARG A 5 -7.99 7.35 1.37
CA ARG A 5 -6.77 7.76 0.68
C ARG A 5 -5.55 7.83 1.61
N GLU A 6 -5.67 8.47 2.78
CA GLU A 6 -4.57 8.64 3.74
C GLU A 6 -4.07 7.30 4.27
N ILE A 7 -5.00 6.41 4.63
CA ILE A 7 -4.67 5.05 5.09
C ILE A 7 -3.84 4.29 4.05
N TRP A 8 -4.20 4.41 2.77
CA TRP A 8 -3.47 3.72 1.70
C TRP A 8 -2.13 4.38 1.37
N ILE A 9 -1.98 5.69 1.57
CA ILE A 9 -0.69 6.37 1.44
C ILE A 9 0.25 5.87 2.55
N GLU A 10 -0.19 5.85 3.80
CA GLU A 10 0.60 5.35 4.94
C GLU A 10 1.05 3.90 4.71
N ARG A 11 0.13 3.02 4.30
CA ARG A 11 0.43 1.63 3.97
C ARG A 11 1.48 1.48 2.87
N ILE A 12 1.42 2.31 1.84
CA ILE A 12 2.39 2.25 0.73
C ILE A 12 3.75 2.77 1.17
N GLN A 13 3.80 3.79 2.02
CA GLN A 13 5.05 4.27 2.61
C GLN A 13 5.68 3.22 3.52
N ASP A 14 4.89 2.59 4.38
CA ASP A 14 5.33 1.48 5.24
C ASP A 14 5.84 0.29 4.41
N TYR A 15 5.10 -0.12 3.38
CA TYR A 15 5.54 -1.14 2.43
C TYR A 15 6.89 -0.79 1.79
N LYS A 16 7.05 0.44 1.27
CA LYS A 16 8.30 0.90 0.65
C LYS A 16 9.47 0.93 1.65
N ALA A 17 9.22 1.22 2.93
CA ALA A 17 10.24 1.22 3.98
C ALA A 17 10.60 -0.19 4.48
N SER A 18 9.65 -1.14 4.43
CA SER A 18 9.81 -2.49 4.96
C SER A 18 10.88 -3.34 4.27
N SER A 19 11.26 -3.01 3.02
CA SER A 19 12.12 -3.84 2.15
C SER A 19 11.59 -5.26 1.90
N LEU A 20 10.34 -5.55 2.30
CA LEU A 20 9.69 -6.82 2.06
C LEU A 20 9.14 -6.91 0.64
N THR A 21 8.91 -8.12 0.16
CA THR A 21 8.09 -8.31 -1.04
C THR A 21 6.64 -7.96 -0.74
N ALA A 22 5.89 -7.50 -1.75
CA ALA A 22 4.47 -7.18 -1.60
C ALA A 22 3.64 -8.34 -1.01
N ALA A 23 3.99 -9.59 -1.35
CA ALA A 23 3.33 -10.77 -0.81
C ALA A 23 3.60 -10.92 0.70
N LYS A 24 4.85 -10.80 1.13
CA LYS A 24 5.23 -10.94 2.53
C LYS A 24 4.67 -9.81 3.39
N TRP A 25 4.76 -8.58 2.91
CA TRP A 25 4.20 -7.42 3.62
C TRP A 25 2.67 -7.53 3.75
N CYS A 26 1.98 -7.99 2.71
CA CYS A 26 0.53 -8.21 2.76
C CYS A 26 0.13 -9.33 3.72
N GLU A 27 0.91 -10.42 3.78
CA GLU A 27 0.70 -11.51 4.74
C GLU A 27 0.79 -11.00 6.18
N GLU A 28 1.85 -10.26 6.51
CA GLU A 28 2.08 -9.72 7.86
C GLU A 28 1.03 -8.67 8.27
N ASN A 29 0.54 -7.89 7.31
CA ASN A 29 -0.43 -6.82 7.56
C ASN A 29 -1.90 -7.25 7.38
N GLY A 30 -2.15 -8.53 7.07
CA GLY A 30 -3.51 -9.05 6.84
C GLY A 30 -4.22 -8.37 5.65
N LEU A 31 -3.45 -7.96 4.63
CA LEU A 31 -3.94 -7.23 3.47
C LEU A 31 -3.96 -8.10 2.21
N ASN A 32 -4.83 -7.72 1.27
CA ASN A 32 -4.88 -8.36 -0.03
C ASN A 32 -3.84 -7.74 -0.98
N ILE A 33 -2.98 -8.58 -1.56
CA ILE A 33 -1.92 -8.16 -2.49
C ILE A 33 -2.45 -7.41 -3.73
N ASN A 34 -3.62 -7.79 -4.25
CA ASN A 34 -4.21 -7.10 -5.40
C ASN A 34 -4.68 -5.70 -5.02
N SER A 35 -5.14 -5.51 -3.78
CA SER A 35 -5.47 -4.17 -3.26
C SER A 35 -4.21 -3.31 -3.17
N LEU A 36 -3.11 -3.83 -2.61
CA LEU A 36 -1.85 -3.10 -2.53
C LEU A 36 -1.36 -2.64 -3.92
N ARG A 37 -1.32 -3.57 -4.90
CA ARG A 37 -0.93 -3.24 -6.29
C ARG A 37 -1.84 -2.21 -6.93
N TYR A 38 -3.15 -2.34 -6.73
CA TYR A 38 -4.13 -1.37 -7.25
C TYR A 38 -3.85 0.04 -6.72
N TYR A 39 -3.64 0.20 -5.40
CA TYR A 39 -3.39 1.53 -4.83
C TYR A 39 -2.02 2.09 -5.20
N ILE A 40 -0.98 1.26 -5.31
CA ILE A 40 0.33 1.69 -5.83
C ILE A 40 0.17 2.28 -7.23
N HIS A 41 -0.40 1.52 -8.17
CA HIS A 41 -0.59 2.00 -9.55
C HIS A 41 -1.52 3.21 -9.63
N LYS A 42 -2.57 3.25 -8.80
CA LYS A 42 -3.48 4.38 -8.74
C LYS A 42 -2.75 5.66 -8.33
N PHE A 43 -1.91 5.61 -7.30
CA PHE A 43 -1.19 6.78 -6.80
C PHE A 43 -0.03 7.21 -7.69
N GLU A 44 0.69 6.25 -8.30
CA GLU A 44 1.70 6.54 -9.33
C GLU A 44 1.08 7.32 -10.51
N ARG A 45 -0.13 6.94 -10.94
CA ARG A 45 -0.86 7.65 -12.00
C ARG A 45 -1.40 9.02 -11.58
N THR A 46 -1.55 9.28 -10.29
CA THR A 46 -2.04 10.57 -9.77
C THR A 46 -0.93 11.50 -9.28
N GLY A 47 0.36 11.12 -9.44
CA GLY A 47 1.51 11.97 -9.13
C GLY A 47 1.72 12.22 -7.64
N ILE A 48 1.34 11.25 -6.79
CA ILE A 48 1.59 11.28 -5.35
C ILE A 48 2.84 10.46 -5.04
#